data_AF-A0A535H5Z0-F1
#
_entry.id   AF-A0A535H5Z0-F1
#
_cell.length_a   1.000
_cell.length_b   1.000
_cell.length_c   1.000
_cell.angle_alpha   90.00
_cell.angle_beta   90.00
_cell.angle_gamma   90.00
#
_symmetry.space_group_name_H-M   'P 1'
#
loop_
_entity.id
_entity.type
_entity.pdbx_description
1 polymer ?
#
loop_
_entity_poly.entity_id
_entity_poly.type
_entity_poly.pdbx_seq_one_letter_code
_entity_poly.pdbx_strand_id
1 'polypeptide(L)'
;MQAQRATGTLQVRNGGEAFSLFFLFGHLFHAYGDGSQGEEAVFEPLAWRQGDYTFDPKSKLPTEETITAPTADILAEAKRRGVPGADNNGPVGAVRPTPAPPAAAQPAPQVSERPVVSQQTQPAPQPPAASEEGPPATELYPLPVGKLVYESLKTAFVDFPKLLRSLSSDRLTGYLRLTGQASRGMILFYQGSLIESFYDGGAVVSTGRTAFSLFKNDVDRGEGSMDVIELSSEVVTAIYQLLTAPTILQGLLARFVDVRALLQYLQEEKIHGSLLVRAPDEMGIVL
;
A
#
# COMPACT_ATOMS: atom_id res chain seq x y z
N MET A 1 12.16 2.67 18.53
CA MET A 1 11.67 1.80 17.44
C MET A 1 12.75 0.77 17.11
N GLN A 2 12.64 -0.44 17.64
CA GLN A 2 13.57 -1.53 17.31
C GLN A 2 13.16 -2.05 15.92
N ALA A 3 14.01 -1.85 14.91
CA ALA A 3 13.73 -2.35 13.56
C ALA A 3 13.42 -3.84 13.64
N GLN A 4 12.24 -4.25 13.18
CA GLN A 4 11.85 -5.66 13.17
C GLN A 4 12.88 -6.43 12.35
N ARG A 5 13.68 -7.24 13.03
CA ARG A 5 14.75 -8.05 12.43
C ARG A 5 14.10 -9.31 11.86
N ALA A 6 14.01 -9.40 10.53
CA ALA A 6 13.38 -10.51 9.86
C ALA A 6 14.27 -11.76 9.84
N THR A 7 13.68 -12.92 10.11
CA THR A 7 14.30 -14.24 9.97
C THR A 7 13.54 -14.98 8.87
N GLY A 8 14.23 -15.64 7.93
CA GLY A 8 13.60 -16.34 6.82
C GLY A 8 14.52 -16.50 5.61
N THR A 9 13.95 -16.94 4.49
CA THR A 9 14.69 -17.12 3.22
C THR A 9 14.13 -16.20 2.15
N LEU A 10 15.00 -15.41 1.54
CA LEU A 10 14.72 -14.66 0.32
C LEU A 10 15.16 -15.49 -0.88
N GLN A 11 14.21 -15.89 -1.71
CA GLN A 11 14.46 -16.50 -3.01
C GLN A 11 14.53 -15.40 -4.06
N VAL A 12 15.58 -15.43 -4.89
CA VAL A 12 15.83 -14.48 -5.97
C VAL A 12 16.04 -15.25 -7.25
N ARG A 13 15.34 -14.89 -8.34
CA ARG A 13 15.43 -15.60 -9.63
C ARG A 13 15.53 -14.63 -10.79
N ASN A 14 16.40 -14.89 -11.74
CA ASN A 14 16.52 -14.10 -12.97
C ASN A 14 17.09 -14.98 -14.08
N GLY A 15 16.54 -14.91 -15.30
CA GLY A 15 17.14 -15.54 -16.48
C GLY A 15 17.35 -17.07 -16.44
N GLY A 16 16.75 -17.78 -15.48
CA GLY A 16 16.98 -19.22 -15.24
C GLY A 16 17.89 -19.52 -14.05
N GLU A 17 18.62 -18.52 -13.56
CA GLU A 17 19.43 -18.57 -12.35
C GLU A 17 18.55 -18.34 -11.12
N ALA A 18 18.89 -18.97 -10.01
CA ALA A 18 18.17 -18.85 -8.75
C ALA A 18 19.13 -18.89 -7.55
N PHE A 19 18.96 -17.93 -6.65
CA PHE A 19 19.72 -17.79 -5.42
C PHE A 19 18.80 -17.79 -4.21
N SER A 20 19.22 -18.48 -3.16
CA SER A 20 18.59 -18.48 -1.85
C SER A 20 19.46 -17.73 -0.86
N LEU A 21 18.95 -16.63 -0.31
CA LEU A 21 19.59 -15.80 0.71
C LEU A 21 18.87 -16.03 2.04
N PHE A 22 19.59 -16.52 3.05
CA PHE A 22 19.03 -16.87 4.36
C PHE A 22 19.35 -15.80 5.38
N PHE A 23 18.33 -15.33 6.07
CA PHE A 23 18.42 -14.32 7.11
C PHE A 23 18.10 -14.91 8.47
N LEU A 24 18.99 -14.69 9.44
CA LEU A 24 18.80 -15.02 10.85
C LEU A 24 18.87 -13.74 11.67
N PHE A 25 17.76 -13.35 12.30
CA PHE A 25 17.64 -12.10 13.05
C PHE A 25 18.11 -10.86 12.27
N GLY A 26 17.76 -10.79 10.98
CA GLY A 26 18.12 -9.69 10.09
C GLY A 26 19.57 -9.70 9.61
N HIS A 27 20.37 -10.72 9.95
CA HIS A 27 21.71 -10.91 9.46
C HIS A 27 21.72 -11.96 8.34
N LEU A 28 22.48 -11.68 7.28
CA LEU A 28 22.70 -12.66 6.23
C LEU A 28 23.55 -13.79 6.80
N PHE A 29 22.99 -14.99 6.86
CA PHE A 29 23.54 -16.16 7.55
C PHE A 29 24.12 -17.17 6.58
N HIS A 30 23.44 -17.37 5.45
CA HIS A 30 23.83 -18.31 4.43
C HIS A 30 23.35 -17.81 3.06
N ALA A 31 24.07 -18.16 2.00
CA ALA A 31 23.61 -17.95 0.64
C ALA A 31 24.09 -19.09 -0.25
N TYR A 32 23.26 -19.51 -1.20
CA TYR A 32 23.68 -20.41 -2.26
C TYR A 32 22.86 -20.15 -3.53
N GLY A 33 23.46 -20.43 -4.68
CA GLY A 33 22.80 -20.34 -5.98
C GLY A 33 23.78 -20.55 -7.11
N ASP A 34 23.31 -21.17 -8.18
CA ASP A 34 24.09 -21.45 -9.39
C ASP A 34 25.50 -22.02 -9.15
N GLY A 35 25.62 -22.98 -8.23
CA GLY A 35 26.89 -23.63 -7.88
C GLY A 35 27.84 -22.81 -6.98
N SER A 36 27.46 -21.59 -6.60
CA SER A 36 28.16 -20.77 -5.61
C SER A 36 27.50 -20.86 -4.22
N GLN A 37 28.31 -20.66 -3.17
CA GLN A 37 27.88 -20.66 -1.77
C GLN A 37 28.62 -19.58 -0.97
N GLY A 38 28.01 -19.05 0.09
CA GLY A 38 28.61 -18.03 0.94
C GLY A 38 28.55 -16.64 0.34
N GLU A 39 29.53 -15.80 0.66
CA GLU A 39 29.55 -14.38 0.26
C GLU A 39 29.57 -14.20 -1.26
N GLU A 40 30.24 -15.09 -2.00
CA GLU A 40 30.28 -15.03 -3.47
C GLU A 40 28.89 -15.25 -4.10
N ALA A 41 28.04 -16.08 -3.48
CA ALA A 41 26.66 -16.29 -3.92
C ALA A 41 25.75 -15.08 -3.68
N VAL A 42 26.22 -14.04 -2.99
CA VAL A 42 25.45 -12.82 -2.72
C VAL A 42 25.66 -11.79 -3.84
N PHE A 43 26.85 -11.73 -4.43
CA PHE A 43 27.20 -10.65 -5.36
C PHE A 43 26.46 -10.72 -6.70
N GLU A 44 26.18 -11.93 -7.18
CA GLU A 44 25.47 -12.14 -8.44
C GLU A 44 24.01 -11.67 -8.37
N PRO A 45 23.18 -12.11 -7.40
CA PRO A 45 21.84 -11.57 -7.24
C PRO A 45 21.83 -10.08 -6.86
N LEU A 46 22.88 -9.55 -6.20
CA LEU A 46 23.04 -8.11 -5.95
C LEU A 46 23.27 -7.30 -7.24
N ALA A 47 23.86 -7.91 -8.28
CA ALA A 47 24.09 -7.28 -9.58
C ALA A 47 22.80 -7.18 -10.42
N TRP A 48 21.80 -7.98 -10.07
CA TRP A 48 20.58 -8.09 -10.86
C TRP A 48 19.70 -6.87 -10.70
N ARG A 49 19.30 -6.33 -11.86
CA ARG A 49 18.36 -5.22 -11.97
C ARG A 49 16.93 -5.67 -12.27
N GLN A 50 16.75 -6.94 -12.57
CA GLN A 50 15.46 -7.56 -12.86
C GLN A 50 15.46 -8.94 -12.25
N GLY A 51 14.30 -9.42 -11.82
CA GLY A 51 14.17 -10.75 -11.23
C GLY A 51 12.90 -10.88 -10.39
N ASP A 52 12.56 -12.12 -10.08
CA ASP A 52 11.49 -12.47 -9.16
C ASP A 52 12.08 -12.65 -7.75
N TYR A 53 11.42 -12.06 -6.75
CA TYR A 53 11.83 -12.12 -5.36
C TYR A 53 10.68 -12.65 -4.51
N THR A 54 10.96 -13.58 -3.59
CA THR A 54 9.95 -14.09 -2.63
C THR A 54 10.60 -14.32 -1.28
N PHE A 55 10.02 -13.77 -0.22
CA PHE A 55 10.50 -13.97 1.14
C PHE A 55 9.58 -14.93 1.90
N ASP A 56 10.15 -16.03 2.42
CA ASP A 56 9.46 -16.97 3.29
C ASP A 56 9.98 -16.86 4.74
N PRO A 57 9.22 -16.23 5.65
CA PRO A 57 9.60 -16.11 7.06
C PRO A 57 9.51 -17.43 7.84
N LYS A 58 8.88 -18.47 7.28
CA LYS A 58 8.70 -19.78 7.92
C LYS A 58 9.65 -20.84 7.39
N SER A 59 10.53 -20.46 6.46
CA SER A 59 11.52 -21.37 5.88
C SER A 59 12.47 -21.93 6.94
N LYS A 60 12.84 -23.20 6.80
CA LYS A 60 13.87 -23.82 7.63
C LYS A 60 15.23 -23.26 7.21
N LEU A 61 15.94 -22.68 8.17
CA LEU A 61 17.28 -22.19 7.95
C LEU A 61 18.29 -23.37 7.93
N PRO A 62 19.33 -23.31 7.09
CA PRO A 62 20.48 -24.18 7.18
C PRO A 62 21.10 -24.13 8.57
N THR A 63 21.75 -25.22 8.98
CA THR A 63 22.54 -25.24 10.22
C THR A 63 23.94 -24.66 10.04
N GLU A 64 24.40 -24.54 8.80
CA GLU A 64 25.73 -24.06 8.44
C GLU A 64 25.69 -22.56 8.12
N GLU A 65 26.50 -21.79 8.86
CA GLU A 65 26.77 -20.38 8.58
C GLU A 65 27.89 -20.29 7.54
N THR A 66 27.60 -19.68 6.40
CA THR A 66 28.60 -19.49 5.32
C THR A 66 28.96 -18.04 5.08
N ILE A 67 28.29 -17.13 5.79
CA ILE A 67 28.47 -15.69 5.66
C ILE A 67 28.84 -15.19 7.03
N THR A 68 30.07 -14.69 7.16
CA THR A 68 30.62 -14.25 8.44
C THR A 68 30.82 -12.75 8.49
N ALA A 69 30.95 -12.10 7.33
CA ALA A 69 30.98 -10.66 7.23
C ALA A 69 29.61 -10.05 7.59
N PRO A 70 29.58 -8.92 8.33
CA PRO A 70 28.39 -8.10 8.47
C PRO A 70 27.81 -7.72 7.11
N THR A 71 26.48 -7.73 6.98
CA THR A 71 25.81 -7.36 5.71
C THR A 71 26.26 -5.99 5.17
N ALA A 72 26.57 -5.03 6.05
CA ALA A 72 27.10 -3.74 5.65
C ALA A 72 28.47 -3.83 4.94
N ASP A 73 29.34 -4.74 5.38
CA ASP A 73 30.67 -4.95 4.81
C ASP A 73 30.57 -5.65 3.45
N ILE A 74 29.64 -6.60 3.31
CA ILE A 74 29.33 -7.27 2.02
C ILE A 74 28.84 -6.23 1.01
N LEU A 75 27.95 -5.32 1.40
CA LEU A 75 27.47 -4.24 0.53
C LEU A 75 28.59 -3.24 0.18
N ALA A 76 29.46 -2.92 1.14
CA ALA A 76 30.62 -2.06 0.89
C ALA A 76 31.63 -2.72 -0.06
N GLU A 77 31.79 -4.05 0.02
CA GLU A 77 32.61 -4.83 -0.90
C GLU A 77 31.98 -4.90 -2.30
N ALA A 78 30.66 -5.12 -2.41
CA ALA A 78 29.94 -5.06 -3.68
C ALA A 78 30.14 -3.71 -4.39
N LYS A 79 30.09 -2.61 -3.63
CA LYS A 79 30.38 -1.27 -4.14
C LYS A 79 31.83 -1.11 -4.60
N ARG A 80 32.80 -1.64 -3.84
CA ARG A 80 34.23 -1.63 -4.22
C ARG A 80 34.50 -2.41 -5.50
N ARG A 81 33.78 -3.53 -5.70
CA ARG A 81 33.84 -4.36 -6.91
C ARG A 81 33.12 -3.74 -8.11
N GLY A 82 32.35 -2.66 -7.91
CA GLY A 82 31.56 -2.03 -8.97
C GLY A 82 30.36 -2.88 -9.41
N VAL A 83 29.81 -3.69 -8.50
CA VAL A 83 28.60 -4.50 -8.76
C VAL A 83 27.46 -3.56 -9.19
N PRO A 84 26.86 -3.74 -10.39
CA PRO A 84 25.81 -2.87 -10.88
C PRO A 84 24.60 -2.85 -9.92
N GLY A 85 24.20 -1.68 -9.42
CA GLY A 85 23.08 -1.58 -8.48
C GLY A 85 23.47 -1.62 -6.99
N ALA A 86 24.76 -1.82 -6.67
CA ALA A 86 25.28 -1.60 -5.31
C ALA A 86 25.26 -0.11 -4.90
N ASP A 87 25.27 0.77 -5.89
CA ASP A 87 24.80 2.14 -5.81
C ASP A 87 23.33 2.18 -6.26
N ASN A 88 22.40 2.47 -5.35
CA ASN A 88 20.95 2.63 -5.61
C ASN A 88 20.59 3.78 -6.60
N ASN A 89 21.43 4.06 -7.60
CA ASN A 89 21.38 5.25 -8.45
C ASN A 89 21.37 4.94 -9.96
N GLY A 90 21.23 3.67 -10.36
CA GLY A 90 21.15 3.26 -11.76
C GLY A 90 19.75 2.73 -12.15
N PRO A 91 19.27 2.98 -13.38
CA PRO A 91 17.90 2.62 -13.77
C PRO A 91 17.68 1.10 -13.70
N VAL A 92 16.63 0.70 -13.00
CA VAL A 92 16.14 -0.66 -12.78
C VAL A 92 14.74 -0.72 -13.40
N GLY A 93 14.52 -1.58 -14.39
CA GLY A 93 13.19 -1.77 -14.99
C GLY A 93 12.33 -2.62 -14.05
N ALA A 94 11.12 -2.17 -13.71
CA ALA A 94 10.33 -2.87 -12.70
C ALA A 94 9.66 -4.14 -13.26
N VAL A 95 9.50 -5.16 -12.42
CA VAL A 95 8.79 -6.40 -12.75
C VAL A 95 7.80 -6.77 -11.63
N ARG A 96 6.72 -7.37 -12.12
CA ARG A 96 5.46 -7.79 -11.51
C ARG A 96 5.64 -9.02 -10.58
N PRO A 97 4.98 -9.08 -9.41
CA PRO A 97 4.94 -10.31 -8.62
C PRO A 97 3.99 -11.32 -9.29
N THR A 98 4.53 -12.45 -9.73
CA THR A 98 3.73 -13.59 -10.22
C THR A 98 3.49 -14.59 -9.09
N PRO A 99 2.26 -15.11 -8.90
CA PRO A 99 1.98 -16.15 -7.90
C PRO A 99 2.73 -17.45 -8.23
N ALA A 100 3.25 -18.11 -7.19
CA ALA A 100 3.98 -19.38 -7.30
C ALA A 100 3.13 -20.49 -7.96
N PRO A 101 3.69 -21.35 -8.83
CA PRO A 101 3.01 -22.54 -9.33
C PRO A 101 2.78 -23.57 -8.21
N PRO A 102 1.67 -24.32 -8.22
CA PRO A 102 1.41 -25.36 -7.22
C PRO A 102 2.40 -26.53 -7.36
N ALA A 103 3.00 -26.90 -6.23
CA ALA A 103 3.92 -28.03 -6.12
C ALA A 103 3.24 -29.34 -6.54
N ALA A 104 3.94 -30.11 -7.38
CA ALA A 104 3.54 -31.43 -7.83
C ALA A 104 3.34 -32.40 -6.65
N ALA A 105 2.24 -33.15 -6.69
CA ALA A 105 1.84 -34.13 -5.69
C ALA A 105 2.88 -35.27 -5.55
N GLN A 106 3.29 -35.55 -4.31
CA GLN A 106 3.96 -36.80 -3.96
C GLN A 106 2.91 -37.82 -3.47
N PRO A 107 3.06 -39.13 -3.75
CA PRO A 107 2.05 -40.14 -3.40
C PRO A 107 2.08 -40.50 -1.92
N ALA A 108 0.93 -40.51 -1.26
CA ALA A 108 0.77 -40.94 0.13
C ALA A 108 0.72 -42.49 0.23
N PRO A 109 1.41 -43.12 1.20
CA PRO A 109 1.18 -44.51 1.54
C PRO A 109 -0.12 -44.68 2.36
N GLN A 110 -0.91 -45.69 1.96
CA GLN A 110 -2.20 -46.10 2.53
C GLN A 110 -2.06 -46.61 3.97
N VAL A 111 -2.95 -46.17 4.87
CA VAL A 111 -3.16 -46.81 6.18
C VAL A 111 -4.66 -46.99 6.46
N SER A 112 -5.05 -48.25 6.37
CA SER A 112 -6.13 -49.00 6.99
C SER A 112 -7.27 -48.27 7.71
N GLU A 113 -8.48 -48.50 7.20
CA GLU A 113 -9.77 -48.24 7.83
C GLU A 113 -9.95 -49.06 9.12
N ARG A 114 -10.29 -48.37 10.22
CA ARG A 114 -11.01 -48.96 11.36
C ARG A 114 -12.18 -48.04 11.72
N PRO A 115 -13.39 -48.57 11.94
CA PRO A 115 -14.58 -47.77 12.16
C PRO A 115 -14.61 -47.29 13.62
N VAL A 116 -14.72 -45.98 13.84
CA VAL A 116 -14.96 -45.43 15.17
C VAL A 116 -16.10 -44.42 15.10
N VAL A 117 -17.26 -44.92 15.53
CA VAL A 117 -18.35 -44.23 16.26
C VAL A 117 -18.46 -42.71 16.09
N SER A 118 -19.58 -42.29 15.49
CA SER A 118 -20.08 -40.93 15.48
C SER A 118 -20.11 -40.30 16.88
N GLN A 119 -19.19 -39.38 17.15
CA GLN A 119 -19.32 -38.42 18.24
C GLN A 119 -19.57 -37.03 17.63
N GLN A 120 -20.69 -36.44 18.02
CA GLN A 120 -21.10 -35.08 17.69
C GLN A 120 -19.99 -34.11 18.10
N THR A 121 -19.35 -33.50 17.10
CA THR A 121 -18.31 -32.51 17.29
C THR A 121 -18.97 -31.18 17.63
N GLN A 122 -18.79 -30.75 18.88
CA GLN A 122 -19.02 -29.37 19.30
C GLN A 122 -18.12 -28.44 18.46
N PRO A 123 -18.59 -27.26 18.02
CA PRO A 123 -17.74 -26.32 17.30
C PRO A 123 -16.61 -25.86 18.22
N ALA A 124 -15.38 -26.25 17.88
CA ALA A 124 -14.19 -25.65 18.46
C ALA A 124 -14.16 -24.14 18.14
N PRO A 125 -13.71 -23.28 19.06
CA PRO A 125 -13.55 -21.86 18.79
C PRO A 125 -12.60 -21.70 17.59
N GLN A 126 -13.13 -21.14 16.51
CA GLN A 126 -12.32 -20.74 15.37
C GLN A 126 -11.22 -19.79 15.86
N PRO A 127 -9.95 -20.03 15.50
CA PRO A 127 -8.92 -19.00 15.64
C PRO A 127 -9.44 -17.72 15.00
N PRO A 128 -9.27 -16.55 15.64
CA PRO A 128 -9.68 -15.29 15.01
C PRO A 128 -9.03 -15.23 13.63
N ALA A 129 -9.89 -15.10 12.62
CA ALA A 129 -9.47 -14.81 11.26
C ALA A 129 -8.40 -13.73 11.35
N ALA A 130 -7.23 -14.00 10.76
CA ALA A 130 -6.26 -12.97 10.49
C ALA A 130 -7.04 -11.81 9.89
N SER A 131 -6.98 -10.66 10.54
CA SER A 131 -7.63 -9.46 10.08
C SER A 131 -7.15 -9.24 8.65
N GLU A 132 -8.00 -9.57 7.68
CA GLU A 132 -7.93 -8.95 6.37
C GLU A 132 -8.10 -7.48 6.69
N GLU A 133 -6.97 -6.78 6.81
CA GLU A 133 -6.91 -5.34 6.86
C GLU A 133 -7.59 -4.85 5.59
N GLY A 134 -8.90 -4.65 5.70
CA GLY A 134 -9.66 -3.84 4.76
C GLY A 134 -8.93 -2.50 4.57
N PRO A 135 -9.17 -1.82 3.44
CA PRO A 135 -8.47 -0.58 3.14
C PRO A 135 -8.53 0.33 4.38
N PRO A 136 -7.37 0.86 4.84
CA PRO A 136 -7.31 1.58 6.10
C PRO A 136 -8.35 2.70 6.08
N ALA A 137 -9.01 2.89 7.22
CA ALA A 137 -9.88 4.03 7.46
C ALA A 137 -9.15 5.26 6.92
N THR A 138 -9.77 5.90 5.91
CA THR A 138 -9.18 7.01 5.18
C THR A 138 -9.05 8.19 6.14
N GLU A 139 -7.96 8.22 6.90
CA GLU A 139 -7.44 9.47 7.46
C GLU A 139 -7.40 10.45 6.30
N LEU A 140 -8.14 11.55 6.43
CA LEU A 140 -8.36 12.49 5.33
C LEU A 140 -7.02 12.93 4.73
N TYR A 141 -6.81 12.40 3.54
CA TYR A 141 -5.73 12.70 2.64
C TYR A 141 -5.43 14.21 2.59
N PRO A 142 -4.16 14.63 2.60
CA PRO A 142 -3.80 16.03 2.37
C PRO A 142 -4.12 16.37 0.91
N LEU A 143 -5.32 16.90 0.68
CA LEU A 143 -5.78 17.27 -0.65
C LEU A 143 -5.17 18.61 -1.09
N PRO A 144 -4.97 18.82 -2.40
CA PRO A 144 -4.51 20.08 -2.94
C PRO A 144 -5.40 21.25 -2.50
N VAL A 145 -4.77 22.31 -1.99
CA VAL A 145 -5.46 23.58 -1.71
C VAL A 145 -5.66 24.33 -3.03
N GLY A 146 -6.89 24.32 -3.53
CA GLY A 146 -7.30 25.07 -4.71
C GLY A 146 -7.58 26.53 -4.41
N LYS A 147 -8.31 27.18 -5.32
CA LYS A 147 -8.82 28.54 -5.08
C LYS A 147 -9.99 28.47 -4.12
N LEU A 148 -9.87 29.15 -2.99
CA LEU A 148 -10.94 29.24 -2.00
C LEU A 148 -12.02 30.20 -2.51
N VAL A 149 -13.21 29.67 -2.78
CA VAL A 149 -14.37 30.46 -3.23
C VAL A 149 -15.13 30.99 -2.04
N TYR A 150 -15.31 30.14 -1.03
CA TYR A 150 -15.88 30.51 0.26
C TYR A 150 -15.05 29.89 1.38
N GLU A 151 -14.80 30.68 2.41
CA GLU A 151 -13.96 30.32 3.55
C GLU A 151 -14.76 30.34 4.84
N SER A 152 -14.57 29.29 5.66
CA SER A 152 -15.01 29.19 7.04
C SER A 152 -16.47 29.61 7.25
N LEU A 153 -17.35 29.18 6.35
CA LEU A 153 -18.78 29.39 6.46
C LEU A 153 -19.30 28.61 7.67
N LYS A 154 -19.75 29.33 8.71
CA LYS A 154 -20.37 28.70 9.88
C LYS A 154 -21.65 27.99 9.46
N THR A 155 -21.71 26.67 9.65
CA THR A 155 -22.82 25.84 9.18
C THR A 155 -24.16 26.28 9.75
N ALA A 156 -24.19 26.80 10.98
CA ALA A 156 -25.39 27.35 11.63
C ALA A 156 -26.08 28.50 10.86
N PHE A 157 -25.38 29.17 9.94
CA PHE A 157 -25.93 30.28 9.14
C PHE A 157 -26.06 29.93 7.64
N VAL A 158 -25.74 28.69 7.25
CA VAL A 158 -25.72 28.26 5.86
C VAL A 158 -27.04 27.58 5.51
N ASP A 159 -27.76 28.12 4.52
CA ASP A 159 -28.83 27.38 3.85
C ASP A 159 -28.20 26.38 2.86
N PHE A 160 -27.97 25.16 3.34
CA PHE A 160 -27.25 24.14 2.60
C PHE A 160 -27.94 23.75 1.26
N PRO A 161 -29.26 23.52 1.20
CA PRO A 161 -29.95 23.31 -0.08
C PRO A 161 -29.77 24.47 -1.08
N LYS A 162 -29.81 25.72 -0.60
CA LYS A 162 -29.57 26.89 -1.46
C LYS A 162 -28.12 26.96 -1.94
N LEU A 163 -27.15 26.66 -1.07
CA LEU A 163 -25.74 26.59 -1.43
C LEU A 163 -25.52 25.55 -2.54
N LEU A 164 -26.01 24.32 -2.37
CA LEU A 164 -25.88 23.27 -3.39
C LEU A 164 -26.46 23.69 -4.75
N ARG A 165 -27.60 24.39 -4.77
CA ARG A 165 -28.18 24.94 -6.00
C ARG A 165 -27.30 26.01 -6.64
N SER A 166 -26.68 26.88 -5.84
CA SER A 166 -25.73 27.88 -6.35
C SER A 166 -24.53 27.19 -6.98
N LEU A 167 -23.86 26.31 -6.23
CA LEU A 167 -22.67 25.59 -6.71
C LEU A 167 -22.95 24.79 -7.99
N SER A 168 -24.15 24.24 -8.12
CA SER A 168 -24.60 23.56 -9.34
C SER A 168 -24.80 24.52 -10.51
N SER A 169 -25.47 25.66 -10.27
CA SER A 169 -25.71 26.70 -11.29
C SER A 169 -24.41 27.35 -11.78
N ASP A 170 -23.47 27.57 -10.86
CA ASP A 170 -22.14 28.13 -11.10
C ASP A 170 -21.18 27.10 -11.73
N ARG A 171 -21.64 25.86 -11.94
CA ARG A 171 -20.88 24.73 -12.49
C ARG A 171 -19.57 24.46 -11.75
N LEU A 172 -19.61 24.53 -10.41
CA LEU A 172 -18.44 24.30 -9.56
C LEU A 172 -17.71 23.00 -9.96
N THR A 173 -16.41 23.12 -10.14
CA THR A 173 -15.48 21.99 -10.23
C THR A 173 -14.50 22.10 -9.07
N GLY A 174 -14.54 21.15 -8.15
CA GLY A 174 -13.79 21.24 -6.91
C GLY A 174 -14.40 20.38 -5.81
N TYR A 175 -14.26 20.82 -4.56
CA TYR A 175 -14.87 20.14 -3.42
C TYR A 175 -15.34 21.12 -2.35
N LEU A 176 -16.34 20.66 -1.62
CA LEU A 176 -16.84 21.29 -0.41
C LEU A 176 -16.27 20.52 0.78
N ARG A 177 -15.61 21.22 1.71
CA ARG A 177 -15.03 20.62 2.93
C ARG A 177 -15.85 21.02 4.14
N LEU A 178 -16.15 20.07 5.01
CA LEU A 178 -16.72 20.27 6.33
C LEU A 178 -15.69 19.94 7.40
N THR A 179 -15.52 20.86 8.34
CA THR A 179 -14.69 20.67 9.53
C THR A 179 -15.57 20.83 10.76
N GLY A 180 -15.94 19.71 11.38
CA GLY A 180 -16.64 19.63 12.66
C GLY A 180 -15.67 19.49 13.84
N GLN A 181 -16.21 19.22 15.03
CA GLN A 181 -15.41 19.01 16.25
C GLN A 181 -14.68 17.65 16.25
N ALA A 182 -15.42 16.59 15.89
CA ALA A 182 -14.91 15.23 15.78
C ALA A 182 -15.29 14.57 14.44
N SER A 183 -15.89 15.34 13.54
CA SER A 183 -16.29 14.91 12.21
C SER A 183 -15.61 15.76 11.15
N ARG A 184 -15.37 15.13 10.00
CA ARG A 184 -14.88 15.80 8.81
C ARG A 184 -15.63 15.24 7.61
N GLY A 185 -15.91 16.10 6.65
CA GLY A 185 -16.66 15.72 5.46
C GLY A 185 -16.11 16.35 4.20
N MET A 186 -16.33 15.69 3.08
CA MET A 186 -16.03 16.23 1.76
C MET A 186 -17.12 15.85 0.76
N ILE A 187 -17.50 16.78 -0.10
CA ILE A 187 -18.35 16.52 -1.26
C ILE A 187 -17.62 17.00 -2.50
N LEU A 188 -17.38 16.09 -3.46
CA LEU A 188 -16.73 16.40 -4.72
C LEU A 188 -17.75 16.83 -5.78
N PHE A 189 -17.39 17.86 -6.53
CA PHE A 189 -18.17 18.41 -7.62
C PHE A 189 -17.38 18.44 -8.92
N TYR A 190 -18.04 18.07 -10.02
CA TYR A 190 -17.52 18.21 -11.37
C TYR A 190 -18.56 18.93 -12.24
N GLN A 191 -18.20 20.11 -12.75
CA GLN A 191 -19.08 20.94 -13.59
C GLN A 191 -20.49 21.17 -12.99
N GLY A 192 -20.58 21.34 -11.67
CA GLY A 192 -21.82 21.57 -10.93
C GLY A 192 -22.60 20.30 -10.56
N SER A 193 -22.09 19.13 -10.94
CA SER A 193 -22.66 17.83 -10.54
C SER A 193 -21.93 17.29 -9.33
N LEU A 194 -22.67 16.81 -8.33
CA LEU A 194 -22.09 16.07 -7.22
C LEU A 194 -21.68 14.68 -7.72
N ILE A 195 -20.39 14.37 -7.63
CA ILE A 195 -19.86 13.10 -8.11
C ILE A 195 -19.67 12.09 -6.98
N GLU A 196 -19.21 12.54 -5.81
CA GLU A 196 -18.93 11.65 -4.68
C GLU A 196 -18.98 12.41 -3.35
N SER A 197 -19.19 11.70 -2.25
CA SER A 197 -19.18 12.24 -0.89
C SER A 197 -18.41 11.33 0.05
N PHE A 198 -17.68 11.93 0.98
CA PHE A 198 -16.89 11.27 2.02
C PHE A 198 -17.20 11.89 3.36
N TYR A 199 -17.31 11.06 4.39
CA TYR A 199 -17.58 11.51 5.73
C TYR A 199 -16.85 10.62 6.73
N ASP A 200 -16.04 11.24 7.57
CA ASP A 200 -15.33 10.61 8.68
C ASP A 200 -15.89 11.14 9.99
N GLY A 201 -16.59 10.27 10.72
CA GLY A 201 -17.13 10.55 12.06
C GLY A 201 -16.26 10.00 13.20
N GLY A 202 -15.01 9.63 12.93
CA GLY A 202 -14.03 9.14 13.90
C GLY A 202 -14.01 7.62 14.12
N ALA A 203 -15.08 6.90 13.80
CA ALA A 203 -15.13 5.43 13.93
C ALA A 203 -15.04 4.72 12.57
N VAL A 204 -15.81 5.20 11.60
CA VAL A 204 -15.90 4.60 10.26
C VAL A 204 -16.01 5.72 9.24
N VAL A 205 -15.22 5.61 8.17
CA VAL A 205 -15.35 6.45 6.99
C VAL A 205 -16.50 5.92 6.14
N SER A 206 -17.47 6.78 5.87
CA SER A 206 -18.59 6.52 4.96
C SER A 206 -18.34 7.18 3.62
N THR A 207 -18.89 6.59 2.55
CA THR A 207 -18.86 7.15 1.18
C THR A 207 -20.26 7.25 0.57
N GLY A 208 -20.39 7.92 -0.58
CA GLY A 208 -21.61 7.99 -1.35
C GLY A 208 -22.78 8.64 -0.61
N ARG A 209 -23.98 8.09 -0.82
CA ARG A 209 -25.24 8.65 -0.30
C ARG A 209 -25.29 8.65 1.23
N THR A 210 -24.68 7.66 1.88
CA THR A 210 -24.60 7.59 3.34
C THR A 210 -23.74 8.73 3.86
N ALA A 211 -22.55 8.95 3.28
CA ALA A 211 -21.69 10.07 3.63
C ALA A 211 -22.38 11.41 3.42
N PHE A 212 -23.06 11.60 2.29
CA PHE A 212 -23.82 12.82 2.02
C PHE A 212 -24.89 13.08 3.09
N SER A 213 -25.59 12.02 3.52
CA SER A 213 -26.65 12.15 4.53
C SER A 213 -26.09 12.53 5.91
N LEU A 214 -24.94 11.96 6.30
CA LEU A 214 -24.22 12.30 7.53
C LEU A 214 -23.69 13.74 7.46
N PHE A 215 -23.02 14.10 6.36
CA PHE A 215 -22.56 15.46 6.09
C PHE A 215 -23.69 16.48 6.25
N LYS A 216 -24.85 16.21 5.60
CA LYS A 216 -26.01 17.08 5.69
C LYS A 216 -26.51 17.21 7.13
N ASN A 217 -26.52 16.12 7.89
CA ASN A 217 -26.98 16.11 9.29
C ASN A 217 -26.18 17.09 10.14
N ASP A 218 -24.85 17.07 10.03
CA ASP A 218 -23.96 17.98 10.75
C ASP A 218 -24.20 19.43 10.37
N VAL A 219 -24.37 19.70 9.07
CA VAL A 219 -24.67 21.05 8.58
C VAL A 219 -26.03 21.54 9.09
N ASP A 220 -27.07 20.70 9.05
CA ASP A 220 -28.41 21.04 9.56
C ASP A 220 -28.40 21.32 11.08
N ARG A 221 -27.52 20.64 11.83
CA ARG A 221 -27.30 20.90 13.27
C ARG A 221 -26.49 22.17 13.54
N GLY A 222 -25.88 22.74 12.51
CA GLY A 222 -24.98 23.87 12.65
C GLY A 222 -23.65 23.50 13.31
N GLU A 223 -23.23 22.24 13.19
CA GLU A 223 -21.97 21.75 13.73
C GLU A 223 -20.84 21.99 12.72
N GLY A 224 -19.85 22.82 13.10
CA GLY A 224 -18.64 23.03 12.33
C GLY A 224 -18.63 24.22 11.37
N SER A 225 -17.69 24.16 10.43
CA SER A 225 -17.45 25.18 9.41
C SER A 225 -17.21 24.53 8.05
N MET A 226 -17.54 25.27 7.00
CA MET A 226 -17.46 24.80 5.63
C MET A 226 -16.59 25.69 4.76
N ASP A 227 -15.84 25.05 3.89
CA ASP A 227 -15.05 25.70 2.84
C ASP A 227 -15.51 25.20 1.47
N VAL A 228 -15.45 26.08 0.47
CA VAL A 228 -15.67 25.72 -0.93
C VAL A 228 -14.40 25.98 -1.71
N ILE A 229 -13.79 24.92 -2.21
CA ILE A 229 -12.51 24.95 -2.91
C ILE A 229 -12.76 24.63 -4.38
N GLU A 230 -12.38 25.54 -5.26
CA GLU A 230 -12.37 25.36 -6.70
C GLU A 230 -11.03 24.76 -7.14
N LEU A 231 -11.10 23.74 -8.01
CA LEU A 231 -9.97 23.01 -8.56
C LEU A 231 -10.11 22.87 -10.07
N SER A 232 -9.00 22.55 -10.75
CA SER A 232 -9.07 22.12 -12.14
C SER A 232 -9.75 20.75 -12.27
N SER A 233 -10.34 20.49 -13.44
CA SER A 233 -11.03 19.25 -13.75
C SER A 233 -10.13 18.02 -13.62
N GLU A 234 -8.85 18.15 -13.97
CA GLU A 234 -7.84 17.11 -13.87
C GLU A 234 -7.63 16.70 -12.41
N VAL A 235 -7.50 17.68 -11.51
CA VAL A 235 -7.26 17.42 -10.08
C VAL A 235 -8.49 16.79 -9.42
N VAL A 236 -9.70 17.27 -9.73
CA VAL A 236 -10.94 16.64 -9.23
C VAL A 236 -11.03 15.18 -9.66
N THR A 237 -10.68 14.89 -10.91
CA THR A 237 -10.67 13.52 -11.44
C THR A 237 -9.65 12.65 -10.72
N ALA A 238 -8.45 13.20 -10.47
CA ALA A 238 -7.41 12.49 -9.72
C ALA A 238 -7.80 12.23 -8.26
N ILE A 239 -8.45 13.20 -7.59
CA ILE A 239 -8.96 13.01 -6.22
C ILE A 239 -10.06 11.94 -6.20
N TYR A 240 -10.99 11.97 -7.16
CA TYR A 240 -12.02 10.93 -7.27
C TYR A 240 -11.38 9.55 -7.41
N GLN A 241 -10.41 9.40 -8.32
CA GLN A 241 -9.67 8.14 -8.50
C GLN A 241 -8.90 7.74 -7.24
N LEU A 242 -8.19 8.65 -6.57
CA LEU A 242 -7.49 8.37 -5.31
C LEU A 242 -8.42 7.74 -4.27
N LEU A 243 -9.67 8.19 -4.22
CA LEU A 243 -10.61 7.80 -3.17
C LEU A 243 -11.45 6.57 -3.52
N THR A 244 -11.65 6.27 -4.81
CA THR A 244 -12.54 5.19 -5.26
C THR A 244 -11.82 4.08 -6.01
N ALA A 245 -10.62 4.32 -6.54
CA ALA A 245 -9.88 3.33 -7.31
C ALA A 245 -9.33 2.23 -6.39
N PRO A 246 -9.27 0.98 -6.87
CA PRO A 246 -8.62 -0.10 -6.12
C PRO A 246 -7.13 0.16 -5.99
N THR A 247 -6.58 -0.11 -4.80
CA THR A 247 -5.13 -0.04 -4.57
C THR A 247 -4.44 -1.18 -5.33
N ILE A 248 -3.56 -0.83 -6.27
CA ILE A 248 -2.81 -1.81 -7.07
C ILE A 248 -1.54 -2.25 -6.34
N LEU A 249 -0.87 -1.32 -5.66
CA LEU A 249 0.37 -1.54 -4.93
C LEU A 249 0.23 -1.00 -3.50
N GLN A 250 0.46 -1.85 -2.50
CA GLN A 250 0.35 -1.50 -1.08
C GLN A 250 1.52 -2.09 -0.28
N GLY A 251 1.85 -1.46 0.85
CA GLY A 251 2.81 -2.01 1.81
C GLY A 251 4.27 -1.92 1.36
N LEU A 252 4.56 -1.12 0.34
CA LEU A 252 5.92 -0.90 -0.13
C LEU A 252 6.70 -0.04 0.86
N LEU A 253 7.63 -0.64 1.60
CA LEU A 253 8.53 0.09 2.49
C LEU A 253 9.48 0.96 1.66
N ALA A 254 9.49 2.27 1.91
CA ALA A 254 10.26 3.24 1.13
C ALA A 254 11.74 2.86 0.93
N ARG A 255 12.36 2.18 1.91
CA ARG A 255 13.75 1.70 1.83
C ARG A 255 14.02 0.67 0.71
N PHE A 256 12.97 0.01 0.22
CA PHE A 256 13.01 -1.01 -0.82
C PHE A 256 12.43 -0.51 -2.14
N VAL A 257 11.99 0.75 -2.21
CA VAL A 257 11.38 1.32 -3.40
C VAL A 257 12.36 2.24 -4.10
N ASP A 258 12.75 1.88 -5.32
CA ASP A 258 13.31 2.84 -6.26
C ASP A 258 12.16 3.59 -6.94
N VAL A 259 12.00 4.87 -6.58
CA VAL A 259 10.92 5.72 -7.10
C VAL A 259 11.06 5.94 -8.61
N ARG A 260 12.27 6.05 -9.15
CA ARG A 260 12.49 6.28 -10.58
C ARG A 260 12.09 5.05 -11.38
N ALA A 261 12.51 3.87 -10.92
CA ALA A 261 12.10 2.58 -11.51
C ALA A 261 10.59 2.39 -11.49
N LEU A 262 9.97 2.70 -10.35
CA LEU A 262 8.53 2.62 -10.19
C LEU A 262 7.80 3.52 -11.20
N LEU A 263 8.21 4.79 -11.33
CA LEU A 263 7.60 5.72 -12.28
C LEU A 263 7.77 5.26 -13.74
N GLN A 264 8.94 4.72 -14.09
CA GLN A 264 9.17 4.17 -15.42
C GLN A 264 8.24 2.99 -15.72
N TYR A 265 8.09 2.05 -14.78
CA TYR A 265 7.17 0.93 -14.93
C TYR A 265 5.71 1.37 -15.05
N LEU A 266 5.27 2.31 -14.22
CA LEU A 266 3.90 2.86 -14.31
C LEU A 266 3.66 3.48 -15.69
N GLN A 267 4.68 4.15 -16.27
CA GLN A 267 4.59 4.70 -17.62
C GLN A 267 4.54 3.61 -18.71
N GLU A 268 5.40 2.60 -18.63
CA GLU A 268 5.47 1.49 -19.60
C GLU A 268 4.16 0.69 -19.63
N GLU A 269 3.62 0.38 -18.45
CA GLU A 269 2.35 -0.34 -18.28
C GLU A 269 1.11 0.55 -18.47
N LYS A 270 1.30 1.86 -18.69
CA LYS A 270 0.23 2.86 -18.81
C LYS A 270 -0.74 2.83 -17.62
N ILE A 271 -0.18 2.63 -16.43
CA ILE A 271 -0.93 2.66 -15.18
C ILE A 271 -1.08 4.12 -14.77
N HIS A 272 -2.33 4.56 -14.68
CA HIS A 272 -2.71 5.87 -14.17
C HIS A 272 -3.25 5.73 -12.76
N GLY A 273 -2.86 6.62 -11.87
CA GLY A 273 -3.34 6.63 -10.49
C GLY A 273 -2.50 7.52 -9.60
N SER A 274 -2.84 7.52 -8.32
CA SER A 274 -2.19 8.33 -7.30
C SER A 274 -1.19 7.51 -6.48
N LEU A 275 -0.06 8.12 -6.12
CA LEU A 275 0.90 7.55 -5.18
C LEU A 275 0.65 8.14 -3.79
N LEU A 276 0.42 7.28 -2.81
CA LEU A 276 0.32 7.66 -1.41
C LEU A 276 1.61 7.30 -0.68
N VAL A 277 2.21 8.29 -0.03
CA VAL A 277 3.40 8.14 0.81
C VAL A 277 3.00 8.41 2.25
N ARG A 278 3.30 7.48 3.16
CA ARG A 278 3.09 7.65 4.60
C ARG A 278 4.42 7.60 5.33
N ALA A 279 4.66 8.57 6.18
CA ALA A 279 5.64 8.55 7.25
C ALA A 279 4.89 8.39 8.59
N PRO A 280 5.59 8.16 9.72
CA PRO A 280 4.94 8.01 11.02
C PRO A 280 4.04 9.20 11.41
N ASP A 281 4.45 10.42 11.05
CA ASP A 281 3.76 11.66 11.44
C ASP A 281 3.27 12.49 10.24
N GLU A 282 3.53 12.03 9.01
CA GLU A 282 3.23 12.78 7.79
C GLU A 282 2.62 11.90 6.71
N MET A 283 1.81 12.51 5.86
CA MET A 283 1.24 11.87 4.68
C MET A 283 1.47 12.79 3.48
N GLY A 284 1.81 12.21 2.34
CA GLY A 284 1.98 12.90 1.07
C GLY A 284 1.25 12.17 -0.04
N ILE A 285 0.69 12.92 -0.99
CA ILE A 285 0.03 12.38 -2.18
C ILE A 285 0.66 12.99 -3.42
N VAL A 286 0.88 12.14 -4.41
CA VAL A 286 1.16 12.54 -5.79
C VAL A 286 -0.04 12.13 -6.64
N LEU A 287 -0.62 13.11 -7.34
CA LEU A 287 -1.76 12.96 -8.25
C LEU A 287 -1.29 12.96 -9.71
#